data_AF-A0A497F623-F1
#
_entry.id   AF-A0A497F623-F1
#
_cell.length_a   1.000
_cell.length_b   1.000
_cell.length_c   1.000
_cell.angle_alpha   90.00
_cell.angle_beta   90.00
_cell.angle_gamma   90.00
#
_symmetry.space_group_name_H-M   'P 1'
#
loop_
_entity.id
_entity.type
_entity.pdbx_description
1 polymer ?
#
loop_
_entity_poly.entity_id
_entity_poly.type
_entity_poly.pdbx_seq_one_letter_code
_entity_poly.pdbx_strand_id
1 'polypeptide(L)'
;MMRSVPRSRFRRYELVSRAVDAVEDLRCELARRGMYTGVSPVVLSVEEAKYFRPLYLDLVEDAVILYDRGGFLRRVLERVRCYIALFGGKRVWLGRRWYWVFERGNPFIELVGVKLVE
;
A
#
# COMPACT_ATOMS: atom_id res chain seq x y z
N MET A 1 9.85 -5.96 -11.54
CA MET A 1 9.41 -4.59 -11.21
C MET A 1 8.77 -3.98 -12.44
N MET A 2 7.61 -3.34 -12.31
CA MET A 2 6.90 -2.71 -13.43
C MET A 2 7.47 -1.30 -13.66
N ARG A 3 8.20 -1.08 -14.75
CA ARG A 3 8.78 0.24 -15.08
C ARG A 3 7.76 1.16 -15.75
N SER A 4 6.89 0.61 -16.59
CA SER A 4 5.82 1.31 -17.28
C SER A 4 4.50 0.60 -17.01
N VAL A 5 3.46 1.38 -16.75
CA VAL A 5 2.09 0.89 -16.57
C VAL A 5 1.13 1.82 -17.34
N PRO A 6 0.03 1.30 -17.91
CA PRO A 6 -0.96 2.12 -18.60
C PRO A 6 -1.56 3.21 -17.71
N ARG A 7 -1.99 4.34 -18.27
CA ARG A 7 -2.73 5.36 -17.48
C ARG A 7 -4.12 4.85 -17.08
N SER A 8 -4.76 4.04 -17.93
CA SER A 8 -6.07 3.46 -17.65
C SER A 8 -6.02 2.46 -16.50
N ARG A 9 -6.85 2.68 -15.47
CA ARG A 9 -7.01 1.76 -14.34
C ARG A 9 -7.40 0.35 -14.80
N PHE A 10 -8.30 0.24 -15.76
CA PHE A 10 -8.74 -1.04 -16.30
C PHE A 10 -7.58 -1.81 -16.93
N ARG A 11 -6.80 -1.14 -17.78
CA ARG A 11 -5.61 -1.73 -18.44
C ARG A 11 -4.51 -2.11 -17.45
N ARG A 12 -4.41 -1.44 -16.30
CA ARG A 12 -3.50 -1.86 -15.22
C ARG A 12 -3.97 -3.16 -14.56
N TYR A 13 -5.27 -3.33 -14.37
CA TYR A 13 -5.82 -4.55 -13.80
C TYR A 13 -5.54 -5.76 -14.69
N GLU A 14 -5.65 -5.61 -16.00
CA GLU A 14 -5.28 -6.66 -16.97
C GLU A 14 -3.83 -7.17 -16.81
N LEU A 15 -2.90 -6.33 -16.34
CA LEU A 15 -1.50 -6.76 -16.11
C LEU A 15 -1.36 -7.80 -15.00
N VAL A 16 -2.32 -7.83 -14.07
CA VAL A 16 -2.29 -8.70 -12.89
C VAL A 16 -3.48 -9.65 -12.84
N SER A 17 -4.42 -9.58 -13.77
CA SER A 17 -5.67 -10.36 -13.74
C SER A 17 -5.39 -11.85 -13.65
N ARG A 18 -4.47 -12.38 -14.46
CA ARG A 18 -4.09 -13.81 -14.40
C ARG A 18 -3.67 -14.27 -13.01
N ALA A 19 -2.95 -13.43 -12.25
CA ALA A 19 -2.53 -13.77 -10.90
C ALA A 19 -3.67 -13.67 -9.88
N VAL A 20 -4.59 -12.71 -10.07
CA VAL A 20 -5.80 -12.58 -9.25
C VAL A 20 -6.76 -13.75 -9.52
N ASP A 21 -7.00 -14.07 -10.79
CA ASP A 21 -7.89 -15.15 -11.23
C ASP A 21 -7.37 -16.52 -10.76
N ALA A 22 -6.04 -16.71 -10.76
CA ALA A 22 -5.41 -17.94 -10.30
C ALA A 22 -5.66 -18.28 -8.83
N VAL A 23 -6.07 -17.31 -8.00
CA VAL A 23 -6.40 -17.53 -6.59
C VAL A 23 -7.90 -17.47 -6.30
N GLU A 24 -8.75 -17.21 -7.30
CA GLU A 24 -10.17 -16.92 -7.08
C GLU A 24 -10.95 -18.12 -6.52
N ASP A 25 -10.68 -19.33 -7.00
CA ASP A 25 -11.34 -20.55 -6.49
C ASP A 25 -11.04 -20.77 -5.00
N LEU A 26 -9.77 -20.58 -4.60
CA LEU A 26 -9.36 -20.65 -3.19
C LEU A 26 -10.04 -19.55 -2.37
N ARG A 27 -10.14 -18.33 -2.89
CA ARG A 27 -10.83 -17.22 -2.21
C ARG A 27 -12.30 -17.54 -2.00
N CYS A 28 -12.98 -18.08 -3.01
CA CYS A 28 -14.36 -18.55 -2.92
C CYS A 28 -14.53 -19.65 -1.86
N GLU A 29 -13.61 -20.63 -1.80
CA GLU A 29 -13.62 -21.66 -0.76
C GLU A 29 -13.48 -21.06 0.65
N LEU A 30 -12.51 -20.16 0.85
CA LEU A 30 -12.29 -19.50 2.14
C LEU A 30 -13.49 -18.63 2.54
N ALA A 31 -14.11 -17.93 1.59
CA ALA A 31 -15.29 -17.12 1.83
C ALA A 31 -16.47 -17.97 2.33
N ARG A 32 -16.69 -19.17 1.76
CA ARG A 32 -17.72 -20.11 2.24
C ARG A 32 -17.48 -20.58 3.68
N ARG A 33 -16.24 -20.54 4.15
CA ARG A 33 -15.85 -20.82 5.54
C ARG A 33 -15.90 -19.59 6.45
N GLY A 34 -16.44 -18.48 5.98
CA GLY A 34 -16.54 -17.22 6.72
C GLY A 34 -15.25 -16.38 6.73
N MET A 35 -14.24 -16.74 5.94
CA MET A 35 -12.99 -15.99 5.83
C MET A 35 -13.00 -15.10 4.59
N TYR A 36 -13.23 -13.81 4.79
CA TYR A 36 -13.20 -12.84 3.69
C TYR A 36 -11.77 -12.54 3.27
N THR A 37 -11.42 -12.90 2.03
CA THR A 37 -10.07 -12.74 1.46
C THR A 37 -10.10 -11.84 0.22
N GLY A 38 -10.67 -10.63 0.35
CA GLY A 38 -10.69 -9.62 -0.72
C GLY A 38 -9.31 -9.33 -1.33
N VAL A 39 -9.16 -9.38 -2.66
CA VAL A 39 -7.97 -8.89 -3.38
C VAL A 39 -8.34 -7.62 -4.12
N SER A 40 -7.67 -6.51 -3.78
CA SER A 40 -7.82 -5.21 -4.44
C SER A 40 -6.45 -4.73 -4.92
N PRO A 41 -6.07 -5.01 -6.19
CA PRO A 41 -4.73 -4.70 -6.68
C PRO A 41 -4.46 -3.19 -6.75
N VAL A 42 -3.34 -2.77 -6.17
CA VAL A 42 -2.78 -1.43 -6.33
C VAL A 42 -1.57 -1.53 -7.26
N VAL A 43 -1.81 -1.35 -8.56
CA VAL A 43 -0.78 -1.50 -9.60
C VAL A 43 -0.15 -0.15 -9.92
N LEU A 44 1.11 0.00 -9.56
CA LEU A 44 1.92 1.21 -9.76
C LEU A 44 3.16 0.89 -10.59
N SER A 45 3.63 1.87 -11.38
CA SER A 45 5.02 1.80 -11.83
C SER A 45 5.96 2.01 -10.64
N VAL A 46 7.22 1.60 -10.82
CA VAL A 46 8.29 1.92 -9.85
C VAL A 46 8.33 3.43 -9.59
N GLU A 47 8.22 4.26 -10.62
CA GLU A 47 8.29 5.71 -10.46
C GLU A 47 7.10 6.25 -9.66
N GLU A 48 5.88 5.82 -9.95
CA GLU A 48 4.69 6.23 -9.18
C GLU A 48 4.75 5.77 -7.72
N ALA A 49 5.36 4.60 -7.47
CA ALA A 49 5.47 4.02 -6.14
C ALA A 49 6.50 4.74 -5.26
N LYS A 50 7.44 5.49 -5.85
CA LYS A 50 8.42 6.29 -5.10
C LYS A 50 7.78 7.46 -4.37
N TYR A 51 6.63 7.95 -4.83
CA TYR A 51 5.95 9.08 -4.21
C TYR A 51 5.10 8.63 -3.03
N PHE A 52 4.98 9.50 -2.03
CA PHE A 52 4.12 9.23 -0.89
C PHE A 52 2.66 9.01 -1.31
N ARG A 53 2.01 8.03 -0.69
CA ARG A 53 0.59 7.73 -0.86
C ARG A 53 -0.01 7.48 0.51
N PRO A 54 -1.23 7.98 0.80
CA PRO A 54 -1.95 7.72 2.03
C PRO A 54 -1.93 6.25 2.49
N LEU A 55 -2.13 5.33 1.55
CA LEU A 55 -2.13 3.88 1.80
C LEU A 55 -0.85 3.41 2.51
N TYR A 56 0.29 4.07 2.29
CA TYR A 56 1.56 3.64 2.87
C TYR A 56 1.60 3.81 4.39
N LEU A 57 0.81 4.72 4.97
CA LEU A 57 0.68 4.85 6.42
C LEU A 57 0.18 3.54 7.04
N ASP A 58 -0.88 2.98 6.46
CA ASP A 58 -1.45 1.72 6.95
C ASP A 58 -0.55 0.53 6.59
N LEU A 59 0.13 0.54 5.44
CA LEU A 59 1.07 -0.53 5.07
C LEU A 59 2.29 -0.59 6.00
N VAL A 60 2.75 0.52 6.59
CA VAL A 60 3.84 0.50 7.59
C VAL A 60 3.46 -0.34 8.81
N GLU A 61 2.19 -0.34 9.18
CA GLU A 61 1.70 -1.02 10.37
C GLU A 61 1.22 -2.44 10.09
N ASP A 62 0.48 -2.64 9.01
CA ASP A 62 -0.31 -3.87 8.80
C ASP A 62 0.24 -4.77 7.68
N ALA A 63 1.14 -4.27 6.83
CA ALA A 63 1.56 -5.04 5.66
C ALA A 63 2.55 -6.16 6.01
N VAL A 64 2.34 -7.31 5.39
CA VAL A 64 3.34 -8.38 5.31
C VAL A 64 3.91 -8.41 3.89
N ILE A 65 5.21 -8.16 3.76
CA ILE A 65 5.90 -8.21 2.46
C ILE A 65 6.20 -9.66 2.10
N LEU A 66 5.45 -10.20 1.15
CA LEU A 66 5.67 -11.56 0.63
C LEU A 66 6.80 -11.64 -0.39
N TYR A 67 6.95 -10.58 -1.21
CA TYR A 67 8.00 -10.49 -2.22
C TYR A 67 8.39 -9.03 -2.45
N ASP A 68 9.68 -8.72 -2.38
CA ASP A 68 10.21 -7.40 -2.66
C ASP A 68 11.58 -7.49 -3.33
N ARG A 69 11.57 -7.42 -4.65
CA ARG A 69 12.79 -7.50 -5.46
C ARG A 69 13.70 -6.31 -5.11
N GLY A 70 14.90 -6.57 -4.62
CA GLY A 70 15.88 -5.53 -4.31
C GLY A 70 15.48 -4.61 -3.15
N GLY A 71 14.53 -5.01 -2.30
CA GLY A 71 14.14 -4.26 -1.09
C GLY A 71 13.50 -2.90 -1.37
N PHE A 72 12.87 -2.73 -2.53
CA PHE A 72 12.31 -1.44 -2.95
C PHE A 72 11.16 -1.00 -2.05
N LEU A 73 10.14 -1.85 -1.88
CA LEU A 73 8.97 -1.50 -1.08
C LEU A 73 9.36 -1.33 0.38
N ARG A 74 10.26 -2.16 0.90
CA ARG A 74 10.82 -2.03 2.23
C ARG A 74 11.41 -0.63 2.48
N ARG A 75 12.27 -0.13 1.59
CA ARG A 75 12.86 1.21 1.73
C ARG A 75 11.82 2.33 1.66
N VAL A 76 10.82 2.18 0.80
CA VAL A 76 9.69 3.13 0.72
C VAL A 76 8.96 3.19 2.07
N LEU A 77 8.57 2.04 2.63
CA LEU A 77 7.85 1.98 3.90
C LEU A 77 8.73 2.42 5.09
N GLU A 78 10.03 2.12 5.09
CA GLU A 78 10.97 2.63 6.08
C GLU A 78 11.04 4.16 6.06
N ARG A 79 11.07 4.78 4.86
CA ARG A 79 11.03 6.23 4.73
C ARG A 79 9.74 6.81 5.28
N VAL A 80 8.59 6.18 4.99
CA VAL A 80 7.29 6.60 5.54
C VAL A 80 7.29 6.49 7.06
N ARG A 81 7.85 5.42 7.63
CA ARG A 81 7.99 5.25 9.09
C ARG A 81 8.81 6.39 9.73
N CYS A 82 9.89 6.83 9.07
CA CYS A 82 10.66 7.99 9.51
C CYS A 82 9.81 9.27 9.51
N TYR A 83 8.99 9.49 8.48
CA TYR A 83 8.08 10.64 8.43
C TYR A 83 6.98 10.58 9.49
N ILE A 84 6.38 9.41 9.74
CA ILE A 84 5.42 9.21 10.83
C ILE A 84 6.06 9.62 12.15
N ALA A 85 7.27 9.15 12.45
CA ALA A 85 8.00 9.53 13.67
C ALA A 85 8.30 11.03 13.71
N LEU A 86 8.75 11.62 12.59
CA LEU A 86 9.02 13.05 12.47
C LEU A 86 7.79 13.89 12.82
N PHE A 87 6.62 13.54 12.27
CA PHE A 87 5.36 14.24 12.54
C PHE A 87 4.71 13.90 13.88
N GLY A 88 5.29 12.98 14.66
CA GLY A 88 4.69 12.50 15.91
C GLY A 88 3.40 11.71 15.66
N GLY A 89 3.36 10.96 14.56
CA GLY A 89 2.20 10.21 14.12
C GLY A 89 1.89 9.02 15.01
N LYS A 90 0.61 8.90 15.40
CA LYS A 90 0.08 7.79 16.20
C LYS A 90 -1.21 7.29 15.58
N ARG A 91 -1.34 5.96 15.44
CA ARG A 91 -2.59 5.33 15.02
C ARG A 91 -3.48 5.10 16.24
N VAL A 92 -4.70 5.63 16.20
CA VAL A 92 -5.69 5.53 17.27
C VAL A 92 -6.84 4.65 16.81
N TRP A 93 -7.16 3.63 17.60
CA TRP A 93 -8.23 2.68 17.30
C TRP A 93 -9.58 3.16 17.87
N LEU A 94 -10.63 2.99 17.08
CA LEU A 94 -12.03 3.24 17.43
C LEU A 94 -12.86 2.00 17.05
N GLY A 95 -12.92 1.03 17.97
CA GLY A 95 -13.54 -0.27 17.72
C GLY A 95 -12.82 -1.01 16.58
N ARG A 96 -13.53 -1.24 15.46
CA ARG A 96 -12.98 -1.90 14.26
C ARG A 96 -12.40 -0.94 13.22
N ARG A 97 -12.35 0.35 13.52
CA ARG A 97 -11.81 1.42 12.66
C ARG A 97 -10.61 2.06 13.33
N TRP A 98 -9.83 2.81 12.58
CA TRP A 98 -8.73 3.61 13.13
C TRP A 98 -8.61 4.93 12.37
N TYR A 99 -7.89 5.86 12.99
CA TYR A 99 -7.47 7.10 12.37
C TYR A 99 -6.05 7.44 12.83
N TRP A 100 -5.38 8.30 12.07
CA TRP A 100 -4.05 8.78 12.39
C TRP A 100 -4.13 10.17 13.03
N VAL A 101 -3.36 10.38 14.10
CA VAL A 101 -3.16 11.67 14.75
C VAL A 101 -1.70 12.06 14.57
N PHE A 102 -1.44 13.32 14.22
CA PHE A 102 -0.08 13.86 14.07
C PHE A 102 0.06 15.14 14.89
N GLU A 103 1.17 15.29 15.60
CA GLU A 103 1.37 16.36 16.59
C GLU A 103 2.09 17.58 16.00
N ARG A 104 2.98 17.38 15.02
CA ARG A 104 3.89 18.43 14.52
C ARG A 104 3.63 18.85 13.07
N GLY A 105 2.77 18.16 12.35
CA GLY A 105 2.48 18.42 10.94
C GLY A 105 1.43 17.45 10.39
N ASN A 106 1.11 17.56 9.11
CA ASN A 106 0.14 16.70 8.45
C ASN A 106 0.73 16.07 7.17
N PRO A 107 1.04 14.76 7.17
CA PRO A 107 1.62 14.11 6.00
C PRO A 107 0.70 14.09 4.77
N PHE A 108 -0.63 14.19 4.96
CA PHE A 108 -1.58 14.29 3.84
C PHE A 108 -1.51 15.62 3.10
N ILE A 109 -0.83 16.62 3.68
CA ILE A 109 -0.62 17.93 3.06
C ILE A 109 0.85 18.04 2.65
N GLU A 110 1.74 17.71 3.58
CA GLU A 110 3.17 17.99 3.44
C GLU A 110 3.92 16.96 2.61
N LEU A 111 3.41 15.73 2.49
CA LEU A 111 4.08 14.68 1.72
C LEU A 111 3.46 14.46 0.33
N VAL A 112 2.39 15.18 -0.03
CA VAL A 112 1.79 15.03 -1.36
C VAL A 112 2.80 15.46 -2.42
N GLY A 113 3.13 14.54 -3.33
CA GLY A 113 4.15 14.78 -4.36
C GLY A 113 5.59 14.67 -3.85
N VAL A 114 5.83 14.28 -2.59
CA VAL A 114 7.17 14.00 -2.08
C VAL A 114 7.64 12.63 -2.56
N LYS A 115 8.80 12.63 -3.24
CA LYS A 115 9.54 11.42 -3.62
C LYS A 115 10.26 10.88 -2.38
N LEU A 116 9.98 9.64 -2.02
CA LEU A 116 10.47 8.97 -0.80
C LEU A 116 11.84 8.30 -1.00
N VAL A 117 12.08 7.76 -2.19
CA VAL A 117 13.32 7.05 -2.54
C VAL A 117 13.70 7.40 -3.98
N GLU A 118 15.00 7.31 -4.29
CA GLU A 118 15.51 7.62 -5.64
C GLU A 118 15.09 6.66 -6.73
#